data_AF-A0AAW5CF15-F1
#
_entry.id   AF-A0AAW5CF15-F1
#
_cell.length_a   1.000
_cell.length_b   1.000
_cell.length_c   1.000
_cell.angle_alpha   90.00
_cell.angle_beta   90.00
_cell.angle_gamma   90.00
#
_symmetry.space_group_name_H-M   'P 1'
#
loop_
_entity.id
_entity.type
_entity.pdbx_description
1 polymer ?
#
loop_
_entity_poly.entity_id
_entity_poly.type
_entity_poly.pdbx_seq_one_letter_code
_entity_poly.pdbx_strand_id
1 'polypeptide(L)'
;MEPNNLNEWWGGQPDGLKQAFSLFPDGRWKEADLYLRINIRNYCLLKKGGLLPEDKDRSMLSEIVCELADTELCRANGKTLEDMCDTDGAFLEEYQELFNRIYDELEMRITDYMNGQSKKM
;
A
#
# COMPACT_ATOMS: atom_id res chain seq x y z
N MET A 1 17.63 6.57 -3.83
CA MET A 1 17.13 7.49 -2.79
C MET A 1 17.58 6.95 -1.45
N GLU A 2 18.14 7.78 -0.58
CA GLU A 2 18.63 7.34 0.74
C GLU A 2 17.47 6.92 1.66
N PRO A 3 17.55 5.77 2.38
CA PRO A 3 16.51 5.31 3.30
C PRO A 3 16.16 6.32 4.40
N ASN A 4 17.11 7.15 4.84
CA ASN A 4 16.87 8.19 5.84
C ASN A 4 15.90 9.26 5.34
N ASN A 5 16.03 9.67 4.07
CA ASN A 5 15.14 10.66 3.46
C ASN A 5 13.70 10.15 3.36
N LEU A 6 13.51 8.83 3.20
CA LEU A 6 12.19 8.19 3.21
C LEU A 6 11.57 8.16 4.61
N ASN A 7 12.36 7.91 5.65
CA ASN A 7 11.89 7.96 7.04
C ASN A 7 11.48 9.37 7.45
N GLU A 8 12.29 10.38 7.11
CA GLU A 8 11.98 11.79 7.38
C GLU A 8 10.72 12.24 6.65
N TRP A 9 10.61 11.89 5.35
CA TRP A 9 9.42 12.18 4.56
C TRP A 9 8.17 11.58 5.19
N TRP A 10 8.20 10.29 5.56
CA TRP A 10 7.08 9.61 6.20
C TRP A 10 6.74 10.19 7.57
N GLY A 11 7.75 10.51 8.37
CA GLY A 11 7.60 11.14 9.69
C GLY A 11 6.79 12.44 9.62
N GLY A 12 7.03 13.25 8.58
CA GLY A 12 6.32 14.50 8.32
C GLY A 12 4.93 14.36 7.69
N GLN A 13 4.45 13.15 7.38
CA GLN A 13 3.12 12.95 6.80
C GLN A 13 2.00 13.06 7.85
N PRO A 14 0.81 13.56 7.45
CA PRO A 14 -0.35 13.60 8.34
C PRO A 14 -0.83 12.18 8.68
N ASP A 15 -1.41 12.03 9.87
CA ASP A 15 -1.90 10.73 10.36
C ASP A 15 -2.95 10.12 9.43
N GLY A 16 -3.76 10.94 8.77
CA GLY A 16 -4.72 10.45 7.76
C GLY A 16 -4.06 9.75 6.57
N LEU A 17 -2.89 10.22 6.11
CA LEU A 17 -2.12 9.52 5.06
C LEU A 17 -1.58 8.20 5.61
N LYS A 18 -0.99 8.23 6.81
CA LYS A 18 -0.44 7.04 7.44
C LYS A 18 -1.52 5.97 7.66
N GLN A 19 -2.73 6.39 8.04
CA GLN A 19 -3.91 5.53 8.15
C GLN A 19 -4.42 5.07 6.78
N ALA A 20 -4.32 5.85 5.72
CA ALA A 20 -4.78 5.40 4.40
C ALA A 20 -3.96 4.22 3.87
N PHE A 21 -2.63 4.27 4.04
CA PHE A 21 -1.70 3.23 3.57
C PHE A 21 -1.47 2.09 4.59
N SER A 22 -2.20 2.09 5.70
CA SER A 22 -2.02 1.09 6.76
C SER A 22 -3.37 0.65 7.29
N LEU A 23 -3.68 -0.64 7.20
CA LEU A 23 -4.91 -1.17 7.78
C LEU A 23 -4.94 -1.00 9.30
N PHE A 24 -3.78 -1.09 9.95
CA PHE A 24 -3.60 -0.98 11.41
C PHE A 24 -2.66 0.19 11.78
N PRO A 25 -2.87 0.88 12.91
CA PRO A 25 -2.16 2.13 13.24
C PRO A 25 -0.67 1.97 13.62
N ASP A 26 -0.10 0.78 13.49
CA ASP A 26 1.14 0.38 14.16
C ASP A 26 2.45 0.97 13.56
N GLY A 27 2.38 1.96 12.67
CA GLY A 27 3.58 2.72 12.28
C GLY A 27 4.68 1.90 11.58
N ARG A 28 4.30 0.84 10.84
CA ARG A 28 5.21 -0.19 10.30
C ARG A 28 5.94 0.19 9.01
N TRP A 29 6.05 1.49 8.72
CA TRP A 29 6.80 2.02 7.56
C TRP A 29 8.24 1.50 7.46
N LYS A 30 8.87 1.17 8.59
CA LYS A 30 10.24 0.65 8.61
C LYS A 30 10.33 -0.84 8.26
N GLU A 31 9.23 -1.58 8.36
CA GLU A 31 9.15 -3.02 8.04
C GLU A 31 8.90 -3.24 6.55
N ALA A 32 8.22 -2.30 5.88
CA ALA A 32 8.05 -2.31 4.44
C ALA A 32 9.40 -2.26 3.72
N ASP A 33 9.50 -3.02 2.62
CA ASP A 33 10.69 -3.02 1.79
C ASP A 33 10.96 -1.64 1.17
N LEU A 34 12.20 -1.43 0.72
CA LEU A 34 12.62 -0.14 0.19
C LEU A 34 11.85 0.26 -1.07
N TYR A 35 11.46 -0.71 -1.90
CA TYR A 35 10.77 -0.49 -3.16
C TYR A 35 9.33 0.00 -2.92
N LEU A 36 8.56 -0.70 -2.09
CA LEU A 36 7.21 -0.31 -1.67
C LEU A 36 7.20 1.10 -1.08
N ARG A 37 8.18 1.39 -0.22
CA ARG A 37 8.34 2.73 0.38
C ARG A 37 8.61 3.82 -0.65
N ILE A 38 9.44 3.54 -1.65
CA ILE A 38 9.69 4.47 -2.76
C ILE A 38 8.42 4.67 -3.59
N ASN A 39 7.68 3.60 -3.88
CA ASN A 39 6.45 3.65 -4.65
C ASN A 39 5.36 4.47 -3.94
N ILE A 40 5.12 4.21 -2.65
CA ILE A 40 4.19 5.01 -1.83
C ILE A 40 4.55 6.49 -1.90
N ARG A 41 5.82 6.84 -1.66
CA ARG A 41 6.26 8.25 -1.73
C ARG A 41 6.01 8.86 -3.10
N ASN A 42 6.43 8.17 -4.16
CA ASN A 42 6.32 8.68 -5.52
C ASN A 42 4.86 8.85 -5.94
N TYR A 43 4.02 7.86 -5.65
CA TYR A 43 2.59 7.92 -5.87
C TYR A 43 1.97 9.14 -5.17
N CYS A 44 2.25 9.32 -3.87
CA CYS A 44 1.73 10.47 -3.13
C CYS A 44 2.15 11.83 -3.72
N LEU A 45 3.41 11.97 -4.10
CA LEU A 45 3.93 13.22 -4.67
C LEU A 45 3.35 13.50 -6.06
N LEU A 46 3.29 12.51 -6.94
CA LEU A 46 2.78 12.65 -8.30
C LEU A 46 1.28 12.92 -8.29
N LYS A 47 0.50 12.16 -7.50
CA LYS A 47 -0.94 12.32 -7.37
C LYS A 47 -1.32 13.68 -6.77
N LYS A 48 -0.63 14.10 -5.70
CA LYS A 48 -0.84 15.43 -5.10
C LYS A 48 -0.44 16.56 -6.06
N GLY A 49 0.61 16.38 -6.85
CA GLY A 49 1.04 17.37 -7.84
C GLY A 49 0.17 17.45 -9.10
N GLY A 50 -0.82 16.57 -9.27
CA GLY A 50 -1.58 16.46 -10.52
C GLY A 50 -0.72 15.99 -11.70
N LEU A 51 0.41 15.33 -11.43
CA LEU A 51 1.41 14.92 -12.42
C LEU A 51 1.28 13.45 -12.82
N LEU A 52 0.27 12.74 -12.28
CA LEU A 52 0.08 11.32 -12.51
C LEU A 52 -1.01 11.10 -13.58
N PRO A 53 -0.65 10.60 -14.78
CA PRO A 53 -1.63 10.18 -15.79
C PRO A 53 -2.56 9.09 -15.25
N GLU A 54 -3.81 9.02 -15.70
CA GLU A 54 -4.82 8.08 -15.17
C GLU A 54 -4.41 6.60 -15.33
N ASP A 55 -3.81 6.24 -16.47
CA ASP A 55 -3.29 4.90 -16.73
C ASP A 55 -2.16 4.51 -15.75
N LYS A 56 -1.33 5.48 -15.37
CA LYS A 56 -0.26 5.30 -14.39
C LYS A 56 -0.74 5.37 -12.94
N ASP A 57 -1.81 6.12 -12.69
CA ASP A 57 -2.44 6.21 -11.37
C ASP A 57 -2.97 4.84 -10.94
N ARG A 58 -3.73 4.18 -11.83
CA ARG A 58 -4.27 2.84 -11.54
C ARG A 58 -3.17 1.80 -11.40
N SER A 59 -2.15 1.80 -12.26
CA SER A 59 -1.09 0.79 -12.21
C SER A 59 -0.21 0.94 -10.96
N MET A 60 0.21 2.17 -10.63
CA MET A 60 0.99 2.42 -9.41
C MET A 60 0.19 2.12 -8.15
N LEU A 61 -1.10 2.49 -8.12
CA LEU A 61 -1.96 2.20 -6.99
C LEU A 61 -2.13 0.69 -6.80
N SER A 62 -2.45 -0.05 -7.87
CA SER A 62 -2.62 -1.51 -7.82
C SER A 62 -1.36 -2.21 -7.32
N GLU A 63 -0.18 -1.81 -7.80
CA GLU A 63 1.11 -2.35 -7.32
C GLU A 63 1.32 -2.11 -5.82
N ILE A 64 1.06 -0.88 -5.34
CA ILE A 64 1.18 -0.56 -3.92
C ILE A 64 0.18 -1.36 -3.08
N VAL A 65 -1.07 -1.47 -3.54
CA VAL A 65 -2.13 -2.16 -2.80
C VAL A 65 -1.85 -3.66 -2.75
N CYS A 66 -1.39 -4.28 -3.83
CA CYS A 66 -0.99 -5.70 -3.84
C CYS A 66 0.09 -5.99 -2.79
N GLU A 67 1.19 -5.24 -2.81
CA GLU A 67 2.31 -5.46 -1.88
C GLU A 67 1.91 -5.24 -0.41
N LEU A 68 1.07 -4.23 -0.16
CA LEU A 68 0.48 -4.01 1.16
C LEU A 68 -0.45 -5.16 1.56
N ALA A 69 -1.24 -5.68 0.63
CA ALA A 69 -2.16 -6.77 0.88
C ALA A 69 -1.43 -8.08 1.19
N ASP A 70 -0.39 -8.42 0.43
CA ASP A 70 0.48 -9.58 0.68
C ASP A 70 1.15 -9.50 2.06
N THR A 71 1.68 -8.33 2.39
CA THR A 71 2.32 -8.07 3.69
C THR A 71 1.33 -8.27 4.84
N GLU A 72 0.12 -7.72 4.72
CA GLU A 72 -0.91 -7.84 5.75
C GLU A 72 -1.48 -9.26 5.84
N LEU A 73 -1.63 -9.96 4.71
CA LEU A 73 -2.09 -11.33 4.66
C LEU A 73 -1.12 -12.26 5.38
N CYS A 74 0.19 -12.16 5.08
CA CYS A 74 1.25 -12.89 5.78
C CYS A 74 1.19 -12.66 7.28
N ARG A 75 1.06 -11.39 7.69
CA ARG A 75 1.03 -10.98 9.09
C ARG A 75 -0.20 -11.51 9.83
N ALA A 76 -1.39 -11.39 9.22
CA ALA A 76 -2.64 -11.80 9.84
C ALA A 76 -2.70 -13.31 10.11
N ASN A 77 -2.02 -14.09 9.26
CA ASN A 77 -2.03 -15.55 9.33
C ASN A 77 -0.77 -16.15 9.95
N GLY A 78 0.31 -15.37 10.12
CA GLY A 78 1.60 -15.83 10.64
C GLY A 78 2.29 -16.86 9.74
N LYS A 79 2.06 -16.77 8.42
CA LYS A 79 2.58 -17.69 7.40
C LYS A 79 3.22 -16.91 6.25
N THR A 80 4.04 -17.58 5.46
CA THR A 80 4.55 -17.03 4.21
C THR A 80 3.50 -17.12 3.10
N LEU A 81 3.65 -16.36 2.01
CA LEU A 81 2.77 -16.49 0.83
C LEU A 81 2.85 -17.91 0.25
N GLU A 82 4.04 -18.53 0.25
CA GLU A 82 4.23 -19.90 -0.24
C GLU A 82 3.36 -20.91 0.52
N ASP A 83 3.24 -20.76 1.85
CA ASP A 83 2.37 -21.63 2.67
C ASP A 83 0.87 -21.40 2.42
N MET A 84 0.52 -20.30 1.76
CA MET A 84 -0.85 -19.91 1.43
C MET A 84 -1.24 -20.24 -0.01
N CYS A 85 -0.27 -20.70 -0.81
CA CYS A 85 -0.48 -21.07 -2.19
C CYS A 85 -0.55 -22.59 -2.37
N ASP A 86 -1.20 -23.02 -3.45
CA ASP A 86 -1.14 -24.37 -3.95
C ASP A 86 0.17 -24.63 -4.72
N THR A 87 0.30 -25.84 -5.28
CA THR A 87 1.51 -26.24 -6.03
C THR A 87 1.74 -25.44 -7.32
N ASP A 88 0.70 -24.77 -7.83
CA ASP A 88 0.78 -23.94 -9.03
C ASP A 88 1.04 -22.46 -8.68
N GLY A 89 1.17 -22.15 -7.38
CA GLY A 89 1.42 -20.80 -6.88
C GLY A 89 0.16 -19.95 -6.75
N ALA A 90 -1.03 -20.52 -6.93
CA ALA A 90 -2.30 -19.81 -6.73
C ALA A 90 -2.68 -19.84 -5.25
N PHE A 91 -3.23 -18.74 -4.72
CA PHE A 91 -3.71 -18.74 -3.34
C PHE A 91 -4.80 -19.79 -3.13
N LEU A 92 -4.72 -20.50 -2.00
CA LEU A 92 -5.85 -21.32 -1.54
C LEU A 92 -7.06 -20.41 -1.30
N GLU A 93 -8.27 -20.96 -1.52
CA GLU A 93 -9.53 -20.20 -1.53
C GLU A 93 -9.69 -19.28 -0.32
N GLU A 94 -9.40 -19.77 0.89
CA GLU A 94 -9.47 -18.99 2.13
C GLU A 94 -8.54 -17.77 2.14
N TYR A 95 -7.33 -17.88 1.58
CA TYR A 95 -6.36 -16.78 1.52
C TYR A 95 -6.65 -15.84 0.36
N GLN A 96 -7.19 -16.34 -0.76
CA GLN A 96 -7.62 -15.49 -1.87
C GLN A 96 -8.77 -14.57 -1.45
N GLU A 97 -9.77 -15.08 -0.72
CA GLU A 97 -10.86 -14.26 -0.20
C GLU A 97 -10.37 -13.20 0.79
N LEU A 98 -9.45 -13.58 1.68
CA LEU A 98 -8.82 -12.65 2.62
C LEU A 98 -8.00 -11.58 1.90
N PHE A 99 -7.19 -11.97 0.91
CA PHE A 99 -6.41 -11.06 0.09
C PHE A 99 -7.31 -10.04 -0.61
N ASN A 100 -8.36 -10.50 -1.30
CA ASN A 100 -9.29 -9.63 -2.03
C ASN A 100 -9.93 -8.60 -1.09
N ARG A 101 -10.34 -9.03 0.11
CA ARG A 101 -10.91 -8.11 1.11
C ARG A 101 -9.92 -7.07 1.59
N ILE A 102 -8.68 -7.47 1.86
CA ILE A 102 -7.59 -6.57 2.28
C ILE A 102 -7.28 -5.56 1.16
N TYR A 103 -7.18 -6.07 -0.07
CA TYR A 103 -6.93 -5.27 -1.28
C TYR A 103 -8.02 -4.21 -1.45
N ASP A 104 -9.30 -4.61 -1.46
CA ASP A 104 -10.43 -3.69 -1.66
C ASP A 104 -10.48 -2.60 -0.59
N GLU A 105 -10.21 -2.94 0.68
CA GLU A 105 -10.18 -1.98 1.77
C GLU A 105 -9.03 -0.98 1.63
N LEU A 106 -7.83 -1.45 1.30
CA LEU A 106 -6.67 -0.61 1.06
C LEU A 106 -6.86 0.31 -0.15
N GLU A 107 -7.32 -0.23 -1.28
CA GLU A 107 -7.58 0.53 -2.50
C GLU A 107 -8.58 1.65 -2.23
N MET A 108 -9.68 1.35 -1.53
CA MET A 108 -10.70 2.32 -1.16
C MET A 108 -10.13 3.43 -0.26
N ARG A 109 -9.43 3.07 0.83
CA ARG A 109 -8.87 4.03 1.81
C ARG A 109 -7.84 4.96 1.17
N ILE A 110 -6.93 4.42 0.36
CA ILE A 110 -5.91 5.21 -0.32
C ILE A 110 -6.58 6.14 -1.34
N THR A 111 -7.50 5.62 -2.15
CA THR A 111 -8.21 6.40 -3.17
C THR A 111 -9.00 7.56 -2.55
N ASP A 112 -9.78 7.29 -1.50
CA ASP A 112 -10.58 8.30 -0.81
C ASP A 112 -9.70 9.40 -0.20
N TYR A 113 -8.62 9.00 0.47
CA TYR A 113 -7.68 9.96 1.05
C TYR A 113 -7.04 10.83 -0.04
N MET A 114 -6.48 10.20 -1.08
CA MET A 114 -5.73 10.91 -2.11
C MET A 114 -6.62 11.83 -2.96
N ASN A 115 -7.83 11.38 -3.32
CA ASN A 115 -8.79 12.22 -4.02
C ASN A 115 -9.33 13.35 -3.13
N GLY A 116 -9.45 13.12 -1.82
CA GLY A 116 -9.76 14.16 -0.84
C GLY A 116 -8.67 15.23 -0.72
N GLN A 117 -7.40 14.87 -0.92
CA GLN A 117 -6.29 15.84 -0.96
C GLN A 117 -6.27 16.63 -2.27
N SER A 118 -6.51 15.99 -3.42
CA SER A 118 -6.51 16.66 -4.73
C SER A 118 -7.60 17.74 -4.86
N LYS A 119 -8.73 17.61 -4.14
CA LYS A 119 -9.83 18.60 -4.14
C LYS A 119 -9.56 19.85 -3.28
N LYS A 120 -8.49 19.85 -2.47
CA LYS A 120 -8.14 20.97 -1.57
C LYS A 120 -7.08 21.92 -2.17
N MET A 121 -6.65 21.67 -3.40
CA MET A 121 -5.79 22.55 -4.19
C MET A 121 -6.63 23.37 -5.16
#